data_AF-A0A6N7MJ20-F1
#
_entry.id   AF-A0A6N7MJ20-F1
#
_cell.length_a   1.000
_cell.length_b   1.000
_cell.length_c   1.000
_cell.angle_alpha   90.00
_cell.angle_beta   90.00
_cell.angle_gamma   90.00
#
_symmetry.space_group_name_H-M   'P 1'
#
loop_
_entity.id
_entity.type
_entity.pdbx_description
1 polymer ?
#
loop_
_entity_poly.entity_id
_entity_poly.type
_entity_poly.pdbx_seq_one_letter_code
_entity_poly.pdbx_strand_id
1 'polypeptide(L)' 'MDIYHVSKKFPKDELYSLFIQIRKSSRSVCSNIGKGYRKRLYEAHFVSKISDSDMENTENQVWLDFALTCEYIP' A
#
# COMPACT_ATOMS: atom_id res chain seq x y z
N MET A 1 -1.34 -10.85 1.69
CA MET A 1 -2.78 -10.53 1.91
C MET A 1 -3.05 -10.14 3.35
N ASP A 2 -2.03 -10.14 4.20
CA ASP A 2 -2.13 -10.02 5.66
C ASP A 2 -2.71 -8.68 6.07
N ILE A 3 -2.29 -7.60 5.39
CA ILE A 3 -2.86 -6.25 5.54
C ILE A 3 -4.38 -6.24 5.38
N TYR A 4 -4.92 -6.96 4.40
CA TYR A 4 -6.38 -7.06 4.21
C TYR A 4 -7.06 -7.78 5.38
N HIS A 5 -6.44 -8.84 5.91
CA HIS A 5 -7.00 -9.60 7.03
C HIS A 5 -6.91 -8.84 8.36
N VAL A 6 -5.78 -8.19 8.65
CA VAL A 6 -5.57 -7.38 9.85
C VAL A 6 -6.54 -6.20 9.88
N SER A 7 -6.65 -5.47 8.76
CA SER A 7 -7.55 -4.30 8.65
C SER A 7 -9.04 -4.63 8.79
N LYS A 8 -9.47 -5.90 8.79
CA LYS A 8 -10.88 -6.25 9.11
C LYS A 8 -11.24 -6.01 10.57
N LYS A 9 -10.25 -5.91 11.46
CA LYS A 9 -10.44 -5.71 12.91
C LYS A 9 -10.51 -4.23 13.30
N PHE A 10 -10.25 -3.32 12.37
CA PHE A 10 -10.16 -1.89 12.66
C PHE A 10 -11.55 -1.30 12.97
N PRO A 11 -11.63 -0.22 13.77
CA PRO A 11 -12.89 0.48 14.04
C PRO A 11 -13.58 0.96 12.75
N LYS A 12 -14.91 0.97 12.76
CA LYS A 12 -15.71 1.40 11.59
C LYS A 12 -15.56 2.91 11.31
N ASP A 13 -15.23 3.71 12.30
CA ASP A 13 -15.10 5.17 12.16
C ASP A 13 -13.87 5.54 11.31
N GLU A 14 -12.83 4.69 11.30
CA GLU A 14 -11.62 4.85 10.49
C GLU A 14 -11.71 4.20 9.11
N LEU A 15 -12.90 3.69 8.74
CA LEU A 15 -13.11 2.92 7.50
C LEU A 15 -12.76 3.73 6.24
N TYR A 16 -13.09 5.02 6.20
CA TYR A 16 -12.83 5.86 5.03
C TYR A 16 -11.51 6.62 5.09
N SER A 17 -10.87 6.62 6.26
CA SER A 17 -9.59 7.28 6.52
C SER A 17 -8.47 6.23 6.40
N LEU A 18 -7.98 5.72 7.52
CA LEU A 18 -6.79 4.88 7.61
C LEU A 18 -6.94 3.54 6.87
N PHE A 19 -8.08 2.88 7.03
CA PHE A 19 -8.33 1.55 6.46
C PHE A 19 -8.22 1.52 4.93
N ILE A 20 -8.82 2.52 4.26
CA ILE A 20 -8.95 2.47 2.82
C ILE A 20 -7.62 2.78 2.16
N GLN A 21 -6.82 3.66 2.76
CA GLN A 21 -5.51 4.03 2.27
C GLN A 21 -4.53 2.86 2.38
N ILE A 22 -4.43 2.23 3.56
CA ILE A 22 -3.60 1.02 3.77
C ILE A 22 -3.86 -0.05 2.72
N ARG A 23 -5.14 -0.33 2.42
CA ARG A 23 -5.51 -1.35 1.43
C ARG A 23 -5.19 -0.94 0.00
N LYS A 24 -5.35 0.35 -0.33
CA LYS A 24 -5.08 0.88 -1.66
C LYS A 24 -3.59 0.86 -1.93
N SER A 25 -2.78 1.43 -1.03
CA SER A 25 -1.33 1.54 -1.20
C SER A 25 -0.68 0.16 -1.26
N SER A 26 -1.03 -0.76 -0.35
CA SER A 26 -0.55 -2.15 -0.37
C SER A 26 -0.82 -2.87 -1.71
N ARG A 27 -1.99 -2.66 -2.32
CA ARG A 27 -2.31 -3.25 -3.63
C ARG A 27 -1.63 -2.53 -4.78
N SER A 28 -1.44 -1.21 -4.64
CA SER A 28 -0.78 -0.36 -5.63
C SER A 28 0.67 -0.78 -5.84
N VAL A 29 1.41 -1.11 -4.77
CA VAL A 29 2.77 -1.68 -4.81
C VAL A 29 2.84 -2.86 -5.80
N CYS A 30 2.07 -3.92 -5.54
CA CYS A 30 2.06 -5.11 -6.39
C CYS A 30 1.60 -4.81 -7.83
N SER A 31 0.61 -3.91 -7.99
CA SER A 31 0.11 -3.48 -9.29
C SER A 31 1.20 -2.77 -10.11
N ASN A 32 1.92 -1.85 -9.49
CA ASN A 32 2.97 -1.07 -10.13
C ASN A 32 4.17 -1.92 -10.52
N ILE A 33 4.59 -2.87 -9.67
CA ILE A 33 5.62 -3.87 -10.02
C ILE A 33 5.18 -4.67 -11.25
N GLY A 34 3.94 -5.19 -11.26
CA GLY A 34 3.41 -5.94 -12.39
C GLY A 34 3.37 -5.12 -13.68
N LYS A 35 2.88 -3.87 -13.62
CA LYS A 35 2.83 -2.94 -14.76
C LYS A 35 4.22 -2.60 -15.28
N GLY A 36 5.17 -2.32 -14.38
CA GLY A 36 6.56 -2.06 -14.71
C GLY A 36 7.16 -3.24 -15.46
N TYR A 37 7.06 -4.44 -14.89
CA TYR A 37 7.63 -5.64 -15.50
C TYR A 37 7.07 -5.96 -16.90
N ARG A 38 5.77 -5.71 -17.13
CA ARG A 38 5.14 -5.91 -18.44
C ARG A 38 5.67 -4.96 -19.53
N LYS A 39 6.23 -3.81 -19.16
CA LYS A 39 6.86 -2.85 -20.07
C LYS A 39 8.36 -2.65 -19.76
N ARG A 40 9.04 -3.68 -19.23
CA ARG A 40 10.44 -3.57 -18.77
C ARG A 40 11.46 -3.13 -19.83
N LEU A 41 11.19 -3.38 -21.10
CA LEU A 41 12.07 -2.96 -22.20
C LEU A 41 12.01 -1.45 -22.47
N TYR A 42 10.93 -0.79 -22.02
CA TYR A 42 10.85 0.66 -22.02
C TYR A 42 11.33 1.19 -20.67
N GLU A 43 12.63 1.49 -20.58
CA GLU A 43 13.33 1.85 -19.34
C GLU A 43 12.63 2.97 -18.57
N ALA A 44 12.26 4.07 -19.22
CA ALA A 44 11.60 5.20 -18.53
C ALA A 44 10.27 4.80 -17.87
N HIS A 45 9.46 3.97 -18.54
CA HIS A 45 8.22 3.47 -17.95
C HIS A 45 8.50 2.45 -16.83
N PHE A 46 9.50 1.59 -17.00
CA PHE A 46 9.90 0.64 -15.96
C PHE A 46 10.34 1.38 -14.69
N VAL A 47 11.30 2.30 -14.80
CA VAL A 47 11.81 3.11 -13.68
C VAL A 47 10.69 3.90 -13.02
N SER A 48 9.82 4.56 -13.82
CA SER A 48 8.66 5.26 -13.28
C SER A 48 7.76 4.34 -12.45
N LYS A 49 7.43 3.14 -12.93
CA LYS A 49 6.55 2.24 -12.18
C LYS A 49 7.21 1.62 -10.95
N ILE A 50 8.52 1.36 -10.98
CA ILE A 50 9.23 0.91 -9.77
C ILE A 50 9.31 2.04 -8.74
N SER A 51 9.53 3.28 -9.17
CA SER A 51 9.48 4.45 -8.28
C SER A 51 8.09 4.65 -7.67
N ASP A 52 7.02 4.54 -8.48
CA ASP A 52 5.64 4.60 -7.97
C ASP A 52 5.38 3.49 -6.93
N SER A 53 5.94 2.29 -7.15
CA SER A 53 5.81 1.18 -6.20
C SER A 53 6.52 1.46 -4.88
N ASP A 54 7.67 2.12 -4.89
CA ASP A 54 8.42 2.45 -3.68
C ASP A 54 7.72 3.55 -2.87
N MET A 55 7.18 4.55 -3.56
CA MET A 55 6.34 5.59 -2.95
C MET A 55 5.13 4.99 -2.22
N GLU A 56 4.40 4.08 -2.88
CA GLU A 56 3.22 3.41 -2.30
C GLU A 56 3.60 2.49 -1.13
N ASN A 57 4.79 1.89 -1.17
CA ASN A 57 5.30 1.09 -0.07
C ASN A 57 5.61 1.95 1.17
N THR A 58 6.20 3.11 0.95
CA THR A 58 6.47 4.10 2.01
C THR A 58 5.16 4.63 2.61
N GLU A 59 4.19 4.99 1.77
CA GLU A 59 2.86 5.39 2.24
C GLU A 59 2.20 4.29 3.07
N ASN A 60 2.27 3.04 2.62
CA ASN A 60 1.74 1.90 3.38
C ASN A 60 2.41 1.76 4.76
N GLN A 61 3.73 1.96 4.85
CA GLN A 61 4.44 1.92 6.13
C GLN A 61 3.96 3.04 7.08
N VAL A 62 3.86 4.27 6.59
CA VAL A 62 3.37 5.41 7.37
C VAL A 62 2.00 5.11 7.97
N TRP A 63 1.08 4.54 7.18
CA TRP A 63 -0.23 4.18 7.69
C TRP A 63 -0.23 3.02 8.68
N LEU A 64 0.67 2.04 8.52
CA LEU A 64 0.84 0.98 9.51
C LEU A 64 1.36 1.52 10.84
N ASP A 65 2.26 2.51 10.81
CA ASP A 65 2.77 3.17 12.03
C ASP A 65 1.65 3.95 12.75
N PHE A 66 0.77 4.63 12.01
CA PHE A 66 -0.43 5.22 12.59
C PHE A 66 -1.36 4.17 13.21
N ALA A 67 -1.63 3.07 12.48
CA ALA A 67 -2.49 2.00 12.97
C ALA A 67 -1.93 1.33 14.24
N LEU A 68 -0.61 1.22 14.35
CA LEU A 68 0.07 0.74 15.55
C LEU A 68 -0.05 1.74 16.71
N THR A 69 0.17 3.03 16.44
CA THR A 69 0.07 4.10 17.44
C THR A 69 -1.35 4.24 17.99
N CYS A 70 -2.36 3.96 17.18
CA CYS A 70 -3.76 3.92 17.59
C CYS A 70 -4.21 2.57 18.20
N GLU A 71 -3.28 1.63 18.42
CA GLU A 71 -3.54 0.30 19.00
C GLU A 71 -4.54 -0.55 18.19
N TYR A 72 -4.64 -0.33 16.87
CA TYR A 72 -5.50 -1.13 15.98
C TYR A 72 -4.84 -2.42 15.50
N ILE A 73 -3.51 -2.46 15.57
CA ILE A 73 -2.68 -3.62 15.27
C ILE A 73 -2.03 -4.05 16.60
N PRO A 74 -2.13 -5.34 16.96
CA PRO A 74 -1.50 -5.87 18.18
C PRO A 74 0.03 -5.92 18.08
#